data_AF-F1MKX8-F1
#
_entry.id   AF-F1MKX8-F1
#
_cell.length_a   1.000
_cell.length_b   1.000
_cell.length_c   1.000
_cell.angle_alpha   90.00
_cell.angle_beta   90.00
_cell.angle_gamma   90.00
#
_symmetry.space_group_name_H-M   'P 1'
#
loop_
_entity.id
_entity.type
_entity.pdbx_description
1 polymer ?
#
loop_
_entity_poly.entity_id
_entity_poly.type
_entity_poly.pdbx_seq_one_letter_code
_entity_poly.pdbx_strand_id
1 'polypeptide(L)'
;MRFKFPLMAIGLEVVMIVLFALFVQYETSVNTSRNPNETESAAMDVEKTMESYPFFQDVHIMVFAGFGFLMTFLWKYGFSGVGINLLIAALGLQWGTIIQGIFRSHGQKFLIEMKNMIHADFSTVTVLISFGAVLGKTSPVQMLIMTILEITVYAANEYLVFKILWASDTGESMTIHAFGAYFGLAVAGILYRSGLKEKHPNEESVYHSDLFAMIGSLFLWIFWPSFNSATADEAKKQYRAIVNTYFSLAASVVTAYACSSLLESRGKLNMVHIQNATLAGGVAVGTCADMEIPPYYAMIIGSIAGAVSVFGFKFLTPLFTTKLRIHDTCGVHNLHGLPGVIGGLAGIITVALEESDSTKTVSQAAALGSSIATALVGGLITGAILKIPFWAQPPDEDCYDDSVYWEVPERKEYDNHFHELLSTLH
;
A
#
# COMPACT_ATOMS: atom_id res chain seq x y z
N MET A 1 24.47 -4.06 -11.18
CA MET A 1 23.44 -3.02 -11.35
C MET A 1 23.79 -1.92 -12.37
N ARG A 2 25.06 -1.49 -12.50
CA ARG A 2 25.54 -0.35 -13.34
C ARG A 2 24.91 -0.17 -14.73
N PHE A 3 24.58 -1.25 -15.46
CA PHE A 3 23.94 -1.16 -16.78
C PHE A 3 22.47 -1.60 -16.75
N LYS A 4 22.16 -2.72 -16.10
CA LYS A 4 20.81 -3.30 -16.08
C LYS A 4 19.77 -2.32 -15.53
N PHE A 5 20.08 -1.65 -14.42
CA PHE A 5 19.14 -0.73 -13.78
C PHE A 5 18.93 0.54 -14.60
N PRO A 6 19.97 1.31 -14.99
CA PRO A 6 19.75 2.52 -15.78
C PRO A 6 19.07 2.26 -17.13
N LEU A 7 19.43 1.17 -17.83
CA LEU A 7 18.78 0.83 -19.11
C LEU A 7 17.28 0.55 -18.94
N MET A 8 16.90 -0.19 -17.90
CA MET A 8 15.49 -0.45 -17.59
C MET A 8 14.76 0.84 -17.20
N ALA A 9 15.31 1.60 -16.25
CA ALA A 9 14.69 2.82 -15.74
C ALA A 9 14.50 3.88 -16.85
N ILE A 10 15.56 4.17 -17.62
CA ILE A 10 15.50 5.13 -18.73
C ILE A 10 14.58 4.60 -19.84
N GLY A 11 14.63 3.30 -20.15
CA GLY A 11 13.75 2.69 -21.14
C GLY A 11 12.27 2.83 -20.77
N LEU A 12 11.93 2.55 -19.50
CA LEU A 12 10.58 2.73 -18.97
C LEU A 12 10.16 4.20 -19.00
N GLU A 13 11.03 5.12 -18.58
CA GLU A 13 10.74 6.55 -18.60
C GLU A 13 10.47 7.07 -20.02
N VAL A 14 11.28 6.65 -21.01
CA VAL A 14 11.03 6.98 -22.42
C VAL A 14 9.67 6.44 -22.88
N VAL A 15 9.31 5.22 -22.48
CA VAL A 15 7.99 4.65 -22.77
C VAL A 15 6.88 5.47 -22.11
N MET A 16 7.04 5.88 -20.85
CA MET A 16 6.05 6.73 -20.17
C MET A 16 5.87 8.06 -20.91
N ILE A 17 6.95 8.75 -21.25
CA ILE A 17 6.89 10.02 -22.00
C ILE A 17 6.13 9.84 -23.33
N VAL A 18 6.43 8.78 -24.07
CA VAL A 18 5.73 8.48 -25.34
C VAL A 18 4.25 8.22 -25.10
N LEU A 19 3.90 7.42 -24.10
CA LEU A 19 2.50 7.10 -23.78
C LEU A 19 1.73 8.33 -23.29
N PHE A 20 2.33 9.18 -22.45
CA PHE A 20 1.73 10.45 -22.04
C PHE A 20 1.48 11.35 -23.25
N ALA A 21 2.45 11.50 -24.15
CA ALA A 21 2.29 12.30 -25.36
C ALA A 21 1.17 11.77 -26.29
N LEU A 22 0.95 10.46 -26.32
CA LEU A 22 -0.08 9.83 -27.15
C LEU A 22 -1.48 9.91 -26.53
N PHE A 23 -1.61 9.69 -25.21
CA PHE A 23 -2.91 9.44 -24.57
C PHE A 23 -3.38 10.50 -23.58
N VAL A 24 -2.48 11.32 -23.00
CA VAL A 24 -2.82 12.22 -21.89
C VAL A 24 -2.89 13.66 -22.37
N GLN A 25 -3.94 14.38 -21.97
CA GLN A 25 -4.16 15.78 -22.30
C GLN A 25 -4.55 16.59 -21.05
N TYR A 26 -4.13 17.85 -20.98
CA TYR A 26 -4.70 18.76 -20.00
C TYR A 26 -6.13 19.12 -20.37
N GLU A 27 -6.94 19.38 -19.35
CA GLU A 27 -8.18 20.11 -19.52
C GLU A 27 -7.87 21.52 -20.05
N THR A 28 -8.19 21.78 -21.32
CA THR A 28 -8.07 23.13 -21.90
C THR A 28 -9.44 23.78 -21.99
N SER A 29 -9.53 25.06 -21.64
CA SER A 29 -10.74 25.92 -21.73
C SER A 29 -11.39 25.99 -23.13
N VAL A 30 -10.71 25.49 -24.16
CA VAL A 30 -11.20 25.42 -25.55
C VAL A 30 -12.18 24.26 -25.77
N ASN A 31 -12.15 23.21 -24.95
CA ASN A 31 -13.12 22.09 -25.04
C ASN A 31 -14.46 22.43 -24.37
N THR A 32 -14.51 23.46 -23.53
CA THR A 32 -15.73 24.02 -22.92
C THR A 32 -16.38 25.09 -23.79
N SER A 33 -15.63 25.81 -24.64
CA SER A 33 -16.20 26.94 -25.39
C SER A 33 -16.88 26.53 -26.70
N ARG A 34 -18.18 26.20 -26.64
CA ARG A 34 -19.10 26.44 -27.77
C ARG A 34 -20.17 27.51 -27.50
N ASN A 35 -20.22 28.10 -26.30
CA ASN A 35 -21.14 29.21 -25.99
C ASN A 35 -20.45 30.37 -25.24
N PRO A 36 -20.58 31.63 -25.71
CA PRO A 36 -19.95 32.79 -25.08
C PRO A 36 -20.58 33.27 -23.75
N ASN A 37 -21.48 32.50 -23.13
CA ASN A 37 -22.11 32.83 -21.83
C ASN A 37 -21.50 32.06 -20.62
N GLU A 38 -20.38 31.35 -20.79
CA GLU A 38 -19.88 30.34 -19.83
C GLU A 38 -18.64 30.75 -19.00
N THR A 39 -18.31 32.04 -18.89
CA THR A 39 -17.16 32.47 -18.05
C THR A 39 -17.31 32.10 -16.56
N GLU A 40 -18.55 32.01 -16.03
CA GLU A 40 -18.80 31.50 -14.67
C GLU A 40 -18.67 29.96 -14.59
N SER A 41 -19.04 29.23 -15.65
CA SER A 41 -18.94 27.75 -15.71
C SER A 41 -17.49 27.28 -15.67
N ALA A 42 -16.62 27.89 -16.48
CA ALA A 42 -15.21 27.50 -16.52
C ALA A 42 -14.46 27.81 -15.21
N ALA A 43 -14.86 28.86 -14.49
CA ALA A 43 -14.31 29.17 -13.17
C ALA A 43 -14.80 28.17 -12.10
N MET A 44 -16.09 27.81 -12.12
CA MET A 44 -16.67 26.79 -11.24
C MET A 44 -16.07 25.39 -11.49
N ASP A 45 -15.77 25.03 -12.73
CA ASP A 45 -15.18 23.72 -13.07
C ASP A 45 -13.72 23.61 -12.58
N VAL A 46 -12.93 24.69 -12.70
CA VAL A 46 -11.56 24.73 -12.14
C VAL A 46 -11.58 24.71 -10.60
N GLU A 47 -12.50 25.44 -9.97
CA GLU A 47 -12.65 25.46 -8.51
C GLU A 47 -13.02 24.07 -7.98
N LYS A 48 -13.97 23.39 -8.65
CA LYS A 48 -14.38 22.01 -8.33
C LYS A 48 -13.25 20.99 -8.53
N THR A 49 -12.42 21.14 -9.56
CA THR A 49 -11.23 20.28 -9.75
C THR A 49 -10.20 20.47 -8.64
N MET A 50 -10.10 21.69 -8.07
CA MET A 50 -9.19 21.99 -6.96
C MET A 50 -9.70 21.54 -5.59
N GLU A 51 -11.00 21.28 -5.42
CA GLU A 51 -11.55 20.70 -4.17
C GLU A 51 -10.95 19.34 -3.81
N SER A 52 -10.50 18.58 -4.82
CA SER A 52 -9.86 17.26 -4.61
C SER A 52 -8.36 17.37 -4.30
N TYR A 53 -7.74 18.54 -4.45
CA TYR A 53 -6.30 18.70 -4.27
C TYR A 53 -5.82 18.40 -2.83
N PRO A 54 -6.52 18.83 -1.76
CA PRO A 54 -6.12 18.46 -0.39
C PRO A 54 -6.13 16.94 -0.16
N PHE A 55 -7.16 16.24 -0.66
CA PHE A 55 -7.21 14.77 -0.58
C PHE A 55 -6.06 14.12 -1.35
N PHE A 56 -5.75 14.64 -2.53
CA PHE A 56 -4.56 14.21 -3.27
C PHE A 56 -3.28 14.41 -2.44
N GLN A 57 -3.07 15.59 -1.85
CA GLN A 57 -1.87 15.85 -1.04
C GLN A 57 -1.74 14.86 0.13
N ASP A 58 -2.83 14.60 0.84
CA ASP A 58 -2.86 13.68 1.96
C ASP A 58 -2.50 12.24 1.53
N VAL A 59 -3.14 11.74 0.47
CA VAL A 59 -2.86 10.41 -0.12
C VAL A 59 -1.41 10.33 -0.63
N HIS A 60 -0.93 11.39 -1.28
CA HIS A 60 0.43 11.45 -1.79
C HIS A 60 1.46 11.42 -0.65
N ILE A 61 1.21 12.11 0.47
CA ILE A 61 2.07 12.01 1.66
C ILE A 61 2.06 10.59 2.23
N MET A 62 0.92 9.90 2.22
CA MET A 62 0.86 8.49 2.62
C MET A 62 1.73 7.60 1.74
N VAL A 63 1.76 7.82 0.42
CA VAL A 63 2.60 7.07 -0.53
C VAL A 63 4.10 7.30 -0.26
N PHE A 64 4.54 8.55 -0.17
CA PHE A 64 5.96 8.87 -0.10
C PHE A 64 6.53 8.82 1.32
N ALA A 65 5.86 9.46 2.28
CA ALA A 65 6.34 9.52 3.66
C ALA A 65 5.77 8.38 4.50
N GLY A 66 4.48 8.06 4.34
CA GLY A 66 3.82 7.01 5.12
C GLY A 66 4.46 5.64 4.91
N PHE A 67 4.26 5.05 3.73
CA PHE A 67 4.87 3.76 3.37
C PHE A 67 6.41 3.84 3.37
N GLY A 68 6.98 4.91 2.82
CA GLY A 68 8.43 5.09 2.72
C GLY A 68 9.14 4.98 4.06
N PHE A 69 8.70 5.74 5.08
CA PHE A 69 9.30 5.64 6.41
C PHE A 69 8.85 4.40 7.18
N LEU A 70 7.62 3.91 7.03
CA LEU A 70 7.18 2.69 7.73
C LEU A 70 8.13 1.50 7.45
N MET A 71 8.63 1.42 6.21
CA MET A 71 9.57 0.37 5.79
C MET A 71 11.02 0.59 6.23
N THR A 72 11.36 1.70 6.89
CA THR A 72 12.72 1.95 7.41
C THR A 72 12.98 1.33 8.77
N PHE A 73 12.10 0.45 9.27
CA PHE A 73 12.33 -0.24 10.55
C PHE A 73 13.57 -1.15 10.50
N LEU A 74 13.93 -1.67 9.32
CA LEU A 74 15.12 -2.47 9.08
C LEU A 74 16.39 -1.63 9.19
N TRP A 75 17.23 -1.91 10.19
CA TRP A 75 18.33 -1.01 10.56
C TRP A 75 19.45 -0.88 9.51
N LYS A 76 19.69 -1.90 8.68
CA LYS A 76 20.63 -1.85 7.54
C LYS A 76 19.96 -1.67 6.18
N TYR A 77 18.65 -1.44 6.13
CA TYR A 77 17.90 -1.36 4.88
C TYR A 77 17.07 -0.07 4.78
N GLY A 78 17.48 0.98 5.51
CA GLY A 78 16.77 2.25 5.56
C GLY A 78 16.80 3.00 4.22
N PHE A 79 17.95 3.03 3.53
CA PHE A 79 18.06 3.71 2.24
C PHE A 79 17.22 3.01 1.18
N SER A 80 17.29 1.69 1.14
CA SER A 80 16.49 0.88 0.22
C SER A 80 15.01 0.94 0.56
N GLY A 81 14.64 0.93 1.85
CA GLY A 81 13.25 1.07 2.29
C GLY A 81 12.59 2.33 1.73
N VAL A 82 13.13 3.51 2.02
CA VAL A 82 12.56 4.78 1.56
C VAL A 82 12.91 5.11 0.11
N GLY A 83 14.12 4.79 -0.35
CA GLY A 83 14.61 5.12 -1.69
C GLY A 83 14.02 4.26 -2.80
N ILE A 84 13.83 2.95 -2.55
CA ILE A 84 13.13 2.09 -3.52
C ILE A 84 11.62 2.37 -3.46
N ASN A 85 11.05 2.73 -2.30
CA ASN A 85 9.67 3.24 -2.22
C ASN A 85 9.46 4.46 -3.14
N LEU A 86 10.36 5.46 -3.07
CA LEU A 86 10.34 6.62 -3.96
C LEU A 86 10.40 6.21 -5.44
N LEU A 87 11.26 5.26 -5.79
CA LEU A 87 11.39 4.76 -7.16
C LEU A 87 10.10 4.06 -7.65
N ILE A 88 9.54 3.16 -6.83
CA ILE A 88 8.28 2.46 -7.13
C ILE A 88 7.17 3.49 -7.30
N ALA A 89 7.09 4.46 -6.40
CA ALA A 89 6.05 5.48 -6.45
C ALA A 89 6.18 6.36 -7.70
N ALA A 90 7.38 6.87 -8.00
CA ALA A 90 7.59 7.70 -9.19
C ALA A 90 7.20 6.99 -10.50
N LEU A 91 7.52 5.69 -10.63
CA LEU A 91 7.09 4.90 -11.78
C LEU A 91 5.58 4.58 -11.72
N GLY A 92 5.09 4.19 -10.55
CA GLY A 92 3.71 3.76 -10.32
C GLY A 92 2.70 4.85 -10.63
N LEU A 93 3.00 6.11 -10.26
CA LEU A 93 2.13 7.25 -10.58
C LEU A 93 1.99 7.44 -12.09
N GLN A 94 3.08 7.35 -12.84
CA GLN A 94 3.05 7.51 -14.30
C GLN A 94 2.29 6.36 -14.95
N TRP A 95 2.65 5.12 -14.60
CA TRP A 95 2.07 3.94 -15.21
C TRP A 95 0.60 3.76 -14.82
N GLY A 96 0.26 3.96 -13.55
CA GLY A 96 -1.10 3.94 -13.01
C GLY A 96 -2.01 4.94 -13.71
N THR A 97 -1.53 6.18 -13.91
CA THR A 97 -2.25 7.22 -14.67
C THR A 97 -2.59 6.73 -16.08
N ILE A 98 -1.59 6.20 -16.79
CA ILE A 98 -1.77 5.74 -18.17
C ILE A 98 -2.74 4.57 -18.25
N ILE A 99 -2.48 3.48 -17.50
CA ILE A 99 -3.19 2.23 -17.71
C ILE A 99 -4.65 2.35 -17.25
N GLN A 100 -4.90 2.96 -16.09
CA GLN A 100 -6.26 3.19 -15.62
C GLN A 100 -7.00 4.17 -16.54
N GLY A 101 -6.32 5.22 -17.01
CA GLY A 101 -6.86 6.15 -18.00
C GLY A 101 -7.28 5.43 -19.28
N ILE A 102 -6.42 4.56 -19.83
CA ILE A 102 -6.71 3.74 -21.03
C ILE A 102 -7.90 2.80 -20.82
N PHE A 103 -7.98 2.11 -19.67
CA PHE A 103 -9.12 1.24 -19.36
C PHE A 103 -10.44 2.04 -19.30
N ARG A 104 -10.43 3.19 -18.63
CA ARG A 104 -11.63 4.05 -18.48
C ARG A 104 -12.02 4.74 -19.80
N SER A 105 -11.05 5.14 -20.60
CA SER A 105 -11.26 5.80 -21.90
C SER A 105 -11.49 4.80 -23.05
N HIS A 106 -11.49 3.49 -22.78
CA HIS A 106 -11.58 2.44 -23.80
C HIS A 106 -10.52 2.59 -24.91
N GLY A 107 -9.29 2.93 -24.51
CA GLY A 107 -8.15 3.09 -25.41
C GLY A 107 -8.08 4.44 -26.13
N GLN A 108 -8.95 5.40 -25.80
CA GLN A 108 -8.91 6.74 -26.37
C GLN A 108 -8.01 7.67 -25.53
N LYS A 109 -7.74 8.87 -26.06
CA LYS A 109 -7.12 9.93 -25.27
C LYS A 109 -8.03 10.34 -24.11
N PHE A 110 -7.45 10.77 -23.00
CA PHE A 110 -8.18 11.20 -21.81
C PHE A 110 -7.58 12.48 -21.20
N LEU A 111 -8.42 13.21 -20.47
CA LEU A 111 -8.04 14.40 -19.74
C LEU A 111 -7.46 14.00 -18.38
N ILE A 112 -6.38 14.66 -17.98
CA ILE A 112 -5.80 14.48 -16.64
C ILE A 112 -6.50 15.41 -15.65
N GLU A 113 -7.13 14.81 -14.64
CA GLU A 113 -7.79 15.48 -13.52
C GLU A 113 -7.14 15.06 -12.19
N MET A 114 -7.44 15.80 -11.12
CA MET A 114 -6.96 15.48 -9.77
C MET A 114 -7.37 14.08 -9.32
N LYS A 115 -8.59 13.64 -9.68
CA LYS A 115 -9.05 12.27 -9.40
C LYS A 115 -8.19 11.21 -10.09
N ASN A 116 -7.72 11.44 -11.32
CA ASN A 116 -6.81 10.51 -11.99
C ASN A 116 -5.50 10.36 -11.21
N MET A 117 -4.98 11.45 -10.65
CA MET A 117 -3.76 11.43 -9.83
C MET A 117 -3.98 10.64 -8.53
N ILE A 118 -5.10 10.86 -7.84
CA ILE A 118 -5.49 10.07 -6.65
C ILE A 118 -5.58 8.58 -6.97
N HIS A 119 -6.24 8.21 -8.08
CA HIS A 119 -6.32 6.81 -8.51
C HIS A 119 -4.94 6.24 -8.89
N ALA A 120 -4.03 7.05 -9.43
CA ALA A 120 -2.66 6.62 -9.68
C ALA A 120 -1.90 6.35 -8.38
N ASP A 121 -2.06 7.20 -7.36
CA ASP A 121 -1.54 6.96 -6.00
C ASP A 121 -2.12 5.66 -5.43
N PHE A 122 -3.43 5.42 -5.54
CA PHE A 122 -4.09 4.18 -5.07
C PHE A 122 -3.51 2.91 -5.71
N SER A 123 -3.36 2.90 -7.05
CA SER A 123 -2.70 1.78 -7.72
C SER A 123 -1.24 1.60 -7.27
N THR A 124 -0.55 2.69 -6.99
CA THR A 124 0.83 2.67 -6.47
C THR A 124 0.88 2.07 -5.07
N VAL A 125 -0.08 2.40 -4.21
CA VAL A 125 -0.20 1.83 -2.85
C VAL A 125 -0.29 0.31 -2.91
N THR A 126 -0.97 -0.28 -3.90
CA THR A 126 -1.01 -1.76 -4.03
C THR A 126 0.39 -2.36 -4.15
N VAL A 127 1.25 -1.73 -4.97
CA VAL A 127 2.64 -2.15 -5.16
C VAL A 127 3.47 -1.93 -3.91
N LEU A 128 3.24 -0.85 -3.17
CA LEU A 128 3.94 -0.57 -1.92
C LEU A 128 3.56 -1.57 -0.81
N ILE A 129 2.31 -2.04 -0.79
CA ILE A 129 1.88 -3.16 0.05
C ILE A 129 2.61 -4.43 -0.38
N SER A 130 2.63 -4.77 -1.67
CA SER A 130 3.36 -5.93 -2.17
C SER A 130 4.86 -5.86 -1.90
N PHE A 131 5.46 -4.67 -1.99
CA PHE A 131 6.86 -4.42 -1.69
C PHE A 131 7.19 -4.79 -0.25
N GLY A 132 6.30 -4.49 0.71
CA GLY A 132 6.49 -4.89 2.11
C GLY A 132 6.63 -6.41 2.31
N ALA A 133 5.99 -7.24 1.47
CA ALA A 133 6.15 -8.70 1.54
C ALA A 133 7.56 -9.15 1.11
N VAL A 134 8.13 -8.48 0.10
CA VAL A 134 9.40 -8.85 -0.55
C VAL A 134 10.58 -7.93 -0.18
N LEU A 135 10.36 -7.01 0.76
CA LEU A 135 11.33 -6.02 1.24
C LEU A 135 12.62 -6.71 1.70
N GLY A 136 13.77 -6.12 1.35
CA GLY A 136 15.09 -6.65 1.73
C GLY A 136 15.61 -7.81 0.88
N LYS A 137 14.77 -8.41 0.01
CA LYS A 137 15.10 -9.66 -0.73
C LYS A 137 15.13 -9.48 -2.25
N THR A 138 14.72 -8.32 -2.73
CA THR A 138 14.52 -7.99 -4.15
C THR A 138 15.36 -6.79 -4.57
N SER A 139 15.75 -6.76 -5.84
CA SER A 139 16.52 -5.67 -6.42
C SER A 139 15.62 -4.52 -6.91
N PRO A 140 16.16 -3.30 -7.06
CA PRO A 140 15.45 -2.21 -7.73
C PRO A 140 14.93 -2.56 -9.13
N VAL A 141 15.62 -3.43 -9.88
CA VAL A 141 15.15 -3.89 -11.20
C VAL A 141 13.92 -4.79 -11.07
N GLN A 142 13.90 -5.70 -10.09
CA GLN A 142 12.72 -6.52 -9.82
C GLN A 142 11.53 -5.65 -9.42
N MET A 143 11.76 -4.59 -8.65
CA MET A 143 10.70 -3.67 -8.25
C MET A 143 10.12 -2.90 -9.43
N LEU A 144 10.94 -2.39 -10.37
CA LEU A 144 10.41 -1.77 -11.61
C LEU A 144 9.52 -2.73 -12.41
N ILE A 145 9.91 -4.00 -12.52
CA ILE A 145 9.13 -5.03 -13.23
C ILE A 145 7.82 -5.31 -12.48
N MET A 146 7.90 -5.49 -11.16
CA MET A 146 6.74 -5.74 -10.31
C MET A 146 5.73 -4.60 -10.42
N THR A 147 6.17 -3.34 -10.37
CA THR A 147 5.31 -2.16 -10.50
C THR A 147 4.52 -2.17 -11.80
N ILE A 148 5.15 -2.45 -12.95
CA ILE A 148 4.45 -2.49 -14.24
C ILE A 148 3.41 -3.62 -14.27
N LEU A 149 3.80 -4.83 -13.84
CA LEU A 149 2.93 -6.00 -13.91
C LEU A 149 1.76 -5.88 -12.93
N GLU A 150 2.04 -5.53 -11.68
CA GLU A 150 1.05 -5.44 -10.61
C GLU A 150 0.01 -4.37 -10.89
N ILE A 151 0.41 -3.15 -11.26
CA ILE A 151 -0.54 -2.07 -11.58
C ILE A 151 -1.42 -2.45 -12.78
N THR A 152 -0.89 -3.19 -13.76
CA THR A 152 -1.69 -3.67 -14.90
C THR A 152 -2.77 -4.64 -14.45
N VAL A 153 -2.43 -5.59 -13.57
CA VAL A 153 -3.38 -6.56 -13.01
C VAL A 153 -4.38 -5.86 -12.08
N TYR A 154 -3.92 -4.91 -11.26
CA TYR A 154 -4.77 -4.07 -10.42
C TYR A 154 -5.78 -3.31 -11.26
N ALA A 155 -5.36 -2.62 -12.33
CA ALA A 155 -6.28 -1.84 -13.16
C ALA A 155 -7.36 -2.72 -13.82
N ALA A 156 -7.01 -3.94 -14.23
CA ALA A 156 -7.99 -4.90 -14.72
C ALA A 156 -8.96 -5.38 -13.61
N ASN A 157 -8.46 -5.59 -12.39
CA ASN A 157 -9.27 -5.94 -11.24
C ASN A 157 -10.19 -4.80 -10.80
N GLU A 158 -9.67 -3.58 -10.73
CA GLU A 158 -10.42 -2.34 -10.47
C GLU A 158 -11.58 -2.20 -11.44
N TYR A 159 -11.30 -2.36 -12.75
CA TYR A 159 -12.33 -2.31 -13.79
C TYR A 159 -13.39 -3.40 -13.61
N LEU A 160 -12.98 -4.64 -13.29
CA LEU A 160 -13.91 -5.74 -13.00
C LEU A 160 -14.81 -5.41 -11.80
N VAL A 161 -14.24 -4.96 -10.69
CA VAL A 161 -14.97 -4.67 -9.46
C VAL A 161 -15.96 -3.51 -9.63
N PHE A 162 -15.49 -2.36 -10.13
CA PHE A 162 -16.31 -1.16 -10.15
C PHE A 162 -17.20 -1.04 -11.41
N LYS A 163 -16.77 -1.54 -12.57
CA LYS A 163 -17.53 -1.37 -13.84
C LYS A 163 -18.33 -2.59 -14.27
N ILE A 164 -17.89 -3.79 -13.92
CA ILE A 164 -18.58 -5.03 -14.32
C ILE A 164 -19.45 -5.55 -13.17
N LEU A 165 -18.90 -5.65 -11.96
CA LEU A 165 -19.61 -6.15 -10.79
C LEU A 165 -20.44 -5.07 -10.09
N TRP A 166 -20.17 -3.79 -10.34
CA TRP A 166 -20.86 -2.65 -9.69
C TRP A 166 -20.81 -2.73 -8.15
N ALA A 167 -19.72 -3.28 -7.63
CA ALA A 167 -19.42 -3.34 -6.21
C ALA A 167 -18.95 -1.99 -5.68
N SER A 168 -19.16 -1.74 -4.38
CA SER A 168 -18.66 -0.56 -3.68
C SER A 168 -17.45 -0.93 -2.82
N ASP A 169 -16.40 -0.12 -2.88
CA ASP A 169 -15.18 -0.33 -2.10
C ASP A 169 -14.46 1.01 -1.89
N THR A 170 -15.15 1.99 -1.28
CA THR A 170 -14.71 3.41 -1.27
C THR A 170 -13.32 3.64 -0.71
N GLY A 171 -12.95 2.98 0.40
CA GLY A 171 -11.59 2.97 0.95
C GLY A 171 -10.74 1.77 0.53
N GLU A 172 -11.17 1.07 -0.52
CA GLU A 172 -10.40 0.04 -1.24
C GLU A 172 -9.82 -1.10 -0.38
N SER A 173 -10.57 -1.58 0.63
CA SER A 173 -10.15 -2.72 1.45
C SER A 173 -9.96 -4.00 0.61
N MET A 174 -10.76 -4.18 -0.45
CA MET A 174 -10.69 -5.35 -1.32
C MET A 174 -9.69 -5.12 -2.46
N THR A 175 -9.84 -3.99 -3.15
CA THR A 175 -9.14 -3.68 -4.40
C THR A 175 -7.71 -3.19 -4.21
N ILE A 176 -7.38 -2.52 -3.10
CA ILE A 176 -5.99 -2.16 -2.75
C ILE A 176 -5.42 -3.13 -1.73
N HIS A 177 -6.05 -3.23 -0.56
CA HIS A 177 -5.38 -3.82 0.60
C HIS A 177 -5.33 -5.35 0.54
N ALA A 178 -6.46 -6.01 0.35
CA ALA A 178 -6.48 -7.45 0.14
C ALA A 178 -5.71 -7.82 -1.14
N PHE A 179 -5.98 -7.12 -2.25
CA PHE A 179 -5.29 -7.34 -3.52
C PHE A 179 -3.76 -7.27 -3.37
N GLY A 180 -3.21 -6.14 -2.93
CA GLY A 180 -1.77 -5.93 -2.80
C GLY A 180 -1.14 -6.91 -1.80
N ALA A 181 -1.80 -7.18 -0.67
CA ALA A 181 -1.27 -8.12 0.30
C ALA A 181 -1.14 -9.53 -0.29
N TYR A 182 -2.19 -10.04 -0.95
CA TYR A 182 -2.16 -11.40 -1.50
C TYR A 182 -1.33 -11.51 -2.78
N PHE A 183 -1.20 -10.43 -3.57
CA PHE A 183 -0.27 -10.35 -4.68
C PHE A 183 1.17 -10.47 -4.16
N GLY A 184 1.55 -9.62 -3.20
CA GLY A 184 2.88 -9.62 -2.57
C GLY A 184 3.21 -10.95 -1.90
N LEU A 185 2.26 -11.57 -1.19
CA LEU A 185 2.44 -12.89 -0.58
C LEU A 185 2.65 -13.99 -1.62
N ALA A 186 1.93 -13.94 -2.75
CA ALA A 186 2.13 -14.89 -3.84
C ALA A 186 3.52 -14.73 -4.48
N VAL A 187 3.98 -13.49 -4.70
CA VAL A 187 5.35 -13.20 -5.14
C VAL A 187 6.37 -13.72 -4.11
N ALA A 188 6.19 -13.41 -2.83
CA ALA A 188 7.07 -13.83 -1.75
C ALA A 188 7.15 -15.36 -1.60
N GLY A 189 6.05 -16.08 -1.84
CA GLY A 189 6.02 -17.54 -1.87
C GLY A 189 6.84 -18.13 -3.02
N ILE A 190 6.76 -17.56 -4.22
CA ILE A 190 7.59 -18.01 -5.36
C ILE A 190 9.08 -17.68 -5.13
N LEU A 191 9.36 -16.51 -4.56
CA LEU A 191 10.70 -16.03 -4.24
C LEU A 191 11.23 -16.56 -2.90
N TYR A 192 10.56 -17.54 -2.28
CA TYR A 192 10.99 -18.09 -1.00
C TYR A 192 12.44 -18.61 -1.04
N ARG A 193 13.20 -18.22 -0.02
CA ARG A 193 14.63 -18.56 0.15
C ARG A 193 14.78 -19.42 1.39
N SER A 194 15.18 -20.70 1.22
CA SER A 194 15.35 -21.61 2.35
C SER A 194 16.48 -21.20 3.29
N GLY A 195 17.48 -20.45 2.81
CA GLY A 195 18.55 -19.90 3.64
C GLY A 195 18.06 -18.83 4.62
N LEU A 196 16.92 -18.20 4.35
CA LEU A 196 16.30 -17.19 5.21
C LEU A 196 15.18 -17.75 6.10
N LYS A 197 15.02 -19.08 6.14
CA LYS A 197 14.00 -19.72 6.98
C LYS A 197 14.23 -19.42 8.46
N GLU A 198 15.50 -19.49 8.88
CA GLU A 198 15.93 -18.96 10.17
C GLU A 198 16.17 -17.46 9.95
N LYS A 199 15.51 -16.62 10.76
CA LYS A 199 15.48 -15.16 10.61
C LYS A 199 16.87 -14.60 10.30
N HIS A 200 16.97 -13.78 9.25
CA HIS A 200 18.25 -13.18 8.84
C HIS A 200 18.76 -12.20 9.91
N PRO A 201 20.07 -12.14 10.21
CA PRO A 201 20.61 -11.22 11.23
C PRO A 201 20.32 -9.74 10.98
N ASN A 202 20.26 -9.33 9.70
CA ASN A 202 19.90 -7.96 9.31
C ASN A 202 18.38 -7.71 9.25
N GLU A 203 17.53 -8.75 9.39
CA GLU A 203 16.07 -8.59 9.44
C GLU A 203 15.62 -8.18 10.86
N GLU A 204 16.18 -7.09 11.36
CA GLU A 204 15.94 -6.59 12.72
C GLU A 204 15.77 -5.06 12.71
N SER A 205 15.21 -4.53 13.79
CA SER A 205 15.17 -3.09 14.06
C SER A 205 16.12 -2.70 15.18
N VAL A 206 16.43 -1.41 15.24
CA VAL A 206 17.11 -0.77 16.35
C VAL A 206 16.29 0.44 16.78
N TYR A 207 16.57 0.99 17.96
CA TYR A 207 15.74 2.04 18.56
C TYR A 207 15.43 3.21 17.60
N HIS A 208 16.43 3.73 16.88
CA HIS A 208 16.22 4.85 15.97
C HIS A 208 15.51 4.45 14.67
N SER A 209 15.73 3.25 14.15
CA SER A 209 15.03 2.78 12.95
C SER A 209 13.54 2.59 13.24
N ASP A 210 13.19 2.13 14.44
CA ASP A 210 11.81 2.04 14.91
C ASP A 210 11.15 3.42 15.11
N LEU A 211 11.90 4.43 15.55
CA LEU A 211 11.41 5.80 15.63
C LEU A 211 11.15 6.39 14.23
N PHE A 212 12.02 6.12 13.25
CA PHE A 212 11.77 6.51 11.87
C PHE A 212 10.54 5.79 11.29
N ALA A 213 10.39 4.49 11.55
CA ALA A 213 9.21 3.75 11.11
C ALA A 213 7.90 4.30 11.69
N MET A 214 7.92 4.76 12.95
CA MET A 214 6.77 5.44 13.56
C MET A 214 6.38 6.73 12.85
N ILE A 215 7.31 7.46 12.22
CA ILE A 215 6.96 8.64 11.40
C ILE A 215 6.05 8.20 10.25
N GLY A 216 6.40 7.11 9.58
CA GLY A 216 5.56 6.51 8.53
C GLY A 216 4.18 6.10 9.06
N SER A 217 4.14 5.37 10.17
CA SER A 217 2.87 4.99 10.83
C SER A 217 1.99 6.19 11.14
N LEU A 218 2.55 7.28 11.66
CA LEU A 218 1.78 8.47 12.01
C LEU A 218 1.23 9.19 10.78
N PHE A 219 2.01 9.34 9.71
CA PHE A 219 1.51 9.92 8.45
C PHE A 219 0.38 9.09 7.85
N LEU A 220 0.51 7.75 7.85
CA LEU A 220 -0.56 6.86 7.42
C LEU A 220 -1.80 7.03 8.29
N TRP A 221 -1.65 6.99 9.62
CA TRP A 221 -2.77 7.08 10.56
C TRP A 221 -3.53 8.41 10.44
N ILE A 222 -2.80 9.53 10.36
CA ILE A 222 -3.37 10.89 10.32
C ILE A 222 -4.15 11.12 9.02
N PHE A 223 -3.63 10.66 7.88
CA PHE A 223 -4.20 10.94 6.56
C PHE A 223 -5.14 9.85 6.02
N TRP A 224 -5.28 8.72 6.73
CA TRP A 224 -6.21 7.66 6.33
C TRP A 224 -7.67 8.11 6.15
N PRO A 225 -8.23 9.02 6.98
CA PRO A 225 -9.58 9.51 6.73
C PRO A 225 -9.73 10.19 5.36
N SER A 226 -8.70 10.89 4.89
CA SER A 226 -8.65 11.44 3.54
C SER A 226 -8.56 10.33 2.49
N PHE A 227 -7.71 9.33 2.71
CA PHE A 227 -7.60 8.15 1.83
C PHE A 227 -8.94 7.45 1.61
N ASN A 228 -9.66 7.10 2.68
CA ASN A 228 -10.92 6.38 2.60
C ASN A 228 -12.10 7.22 2.07
N SER A 229 -11.91 8.53 1.86
CA SER A 229 -12.99 9.44 1.48
C SER A 229 -12.72 10.22 0.18
N ALA A 230 -11.51 10.09 -0.38
CA ALA A 230 -11.07 10.83 -1.56
C ALA A 230 -11.91 10.56 -2.82
N THR A 231 -12.47 9.36 -2.95
CA THR A 231 -13.27 8.92 -4.10
C THR A 231 -14.77 8.86 -3.81
N ALA A 232 -15.22 9.28 -2.62
CA ALA A 232 -16.64 9.29 -2.28
C ALA A 232 -17.40 10.35 -3.11
N ASP A 233 -18.45 9.93 -3.83
CA ASP A 233 -19.15 10.77 -4.81
C ASP A 233 -20.00 11.91 -4.22
N GLU A 234 -20.36 11.84 -2.93
CA GLU A 234 -21.26 12.78 -2.28
C GLU A 234 -20.66 13.33 -0.98
N ALA A 235 -20.84 14.63 -0.70
CA ALA A 235 -20.33 15.25 0.53
C ALA A 235 -20.78 14.54 1.82
N LYS A 236 -22.00 14.01 1.86
CA LYS A 236 -22.51 13.22 3.00
C LYS A 236 -21.74 11.90 3.15
N LYS A 237 -21.47 11.21 2.04
CA LYS A 237 -20.70 9.96 2.00
C LYS A 237 -19.24 10.21 2.38
N GLN A 238 -18.65 11.28 1.87
CA GLN A 238 -17.29 11.70 2.21
C GLN A 238 -17.16 12.02 3.71
N TYR A 239 -18.06 12.84 4.26
CA TYR A 239 -18.11 13.13 5.70
C TYR A 239 -18.21 11.85 6.54
N ARG A 240 -19.07 10.92 6.13
CA ARG A 240 -19.25 9.64 6.82
C ARG A 240 -18.01 8.76 6.75
N ALA A 241 -17.36 8.68 5.59
CA ALA A 241 -16.10 7.97 5.40
C ALA A 241 -14.98 8.51 6.30
N ILE A 242 -14.88 9.84 6.43
CA ILE A 242 -13.93 10.49 7.34
C ILE A 242 -14.21 10.07 8.80
N VAL A 243 -15.45 10.23 9.26
CA VAL A 243 -15.83 9.96 10.66
C VAL A 243 -15.68 8.48 11.01
N ASN A 244 -16.15 7.58 10.15
CA ASN A 244 -16.04 6.14 10.37
C ASN A 244 -14.56 5.69 10.39
N THR A 245 -13.75 6.23 9.48
CA THR A 245 -12.31 5.91 9.45
C THR A 245 -11.59 6.41 10.70
N TYR A 246 -11.87 7.63 11.13
CA TYR A 246 -11.30 8.21 12.35
C TYR A 246 -11.58 7.35 13.59
N PHE A 247 -12.85 6.96 13.82
CA PHE A 247 -13.21 6.16 15.00
C PHE A 247 -12.75 4.71 14.90
N SER A 248 -12.72 4.11 13.71
CA SER A 248 -12.15 2.78 13.50
C SER A 248 -10.66 2.74 13.85
N LEU A 249 -9.89 3.73 13.36
CA LEU A 249 -8.46 3.86 13.67
C LEU A 249 -8.18 4.06 15.15
N ALA A 250 -8.94 4.95 15.81
CA ALA A 250 -8.81 5.19 17.25
C ALA A 250 -9.05 3.90 18.05
N ALA A 251 -10.09 3.12 17.69
CA ALA A 251 -10.38 1.84 18.32
C ALA A 251 -9.28 0.80 18.06
N SER A 252 -8.77 0.72 16.82
CA SER A 252 -7.67 -0.16 16.43
C SER A 252 -6.41 0.10 17.25
N VAL A 253 -6.07 1.37 17.52
CA VAL A 253 -4.92 1.74 18.37
C VAL A 253 -5.08 1.16 19.77
N VAL A 254 -6.20 1.44 20.44
CA VAL A 254 -6.43 0.99 21.82
C VAL A 254 -6.36 -0.54 21.92
N THR A 255 -7.00 -1.24 20.99
CA THR A 255 -7.00 -2.70 20.98
C THR A 255 -5.62 -3.27 20.62
N ALA A 256 -4.89 -2.68 19.67
CA ALA A 256 -3.55 -3.13 19.32
C ALA A 256 -2.57 -3.00 20.50
N TYR A 257 -2.61 -1.89 21.25
CA TYR A 257 -1.80 -1.73 22.47
C TYR A 257 -2.16 -2.76 23.55
N ALA A 258 -3.46 -2.97 23.78
CA ALA A 258 -3.94 -3.94 24.75
C ALA A 258 -3.50 -5.38 24.39
N CYS A 259 -3.73 -5.79 23.14
CA CYS A 259 -3.33 -7.11 22.66
C CYS A 259 -1.81 -7.27 22.63
N SER A 260 -1.04 -6.24 22.26
CA SER A 260 0.42 -6.29 22.30
C SER A 260 0.92 -6.53 23.72
N SER A 261 0.41 -5.78 24.70
CA SER A 261 0.79 -5.97 26.11
C SER A 261 0.40 -7.36 26.62
N LEU A 262 -0.78 -7.85 26.25
CA LEU A 262 -1.27 -9.17 26.66
C LEU A 262 -0.40 -10.32 26.12
N LEU A 263 0.08 -10.21 24.88
CA LEU A 263 0.80 -11.28 24.18
C LEU A 263 2.33 -11.21 24.37
N GLU A 264 2.85 -10.07 24.79
CA GLU A 264 4.28 -9.90 25.04
C GLU A 264 4.68 -10.17 26.49
N SER A 265 5.92 -10.61 26.65
CA SER A 265 6.42 -10.98 27.98
C SER A 265 6.40 -9.79 28.94
N ARG A 266 5.95 -10.05 30.17
CA ARG A 266 5.87 -9.05 31.26
C ARG A 266 4.99 -7.83 30.97
N GLY A 267 4.03 -7.93 30.04
CA GLY A 267 3.13 -6.81 29.72
C GLY A 267 3.78 -5.70 28.89
N LYS A 268 4.96 -5.93 28.29
CA LYS A 268 5.65 -4.92 27.48
C LYS A 268 4.96 -4.72 26.13
N LEU A 269 5.29 -3.62 25.45
CA LEU A 269 4.82 -3.34 24.08
C LEU A 269 5.88 -3.71 23.05
N ASN A 270 5.45 -4.14 21.87
CA ASN A 270 6.32 -4.44 20.73
C ASN A 270 6.10 -3.40 19.62
N MET A 271 7.18 -2.74 19.19
CA MET A 271 7.10 -1.66 18.20
C MET A 271 6.54 -2.11 16.85
N VAL A 272 6.77 -3.36 16.42
CA VAL A 272 6.19 -3.87 15.17
C VAL A 272 4.66 -3.90 15.25
N HIS A 273 4.10 -4.31 16.40
CA HIS A 273 2.66 -4.25 16.62
C HIS A 273 2.16 -2.81 16.58
N ILE A 274 2.86 -1.88 17.24
CA ILE A 274 2.43 -0.49 17.35
C ILE A 274 2.53 0.25 16.00
N GLN A 275 3.59 0.02 15.24
CA GLN A 275 3.80 0.66 13.93
C GLN A 275 2.77 0.19 12.89
N ASN A 276 2.32 -1.06 12.98
CA ASN A 276 1.49 -1.68 11.94
C ASN A 276 0.05 -1.91 12.40
N ALA A 277 -0.19 -2.67 13.47
CA ALA A 277 -1.55 -3.10 13.84
C ALA A 277 -2.47 -1.94 14.27
N THR A 278 -1.91 -0.79 14.65
CA THR A 278 -2.68 0.44 14.93
C THR A 278 -3.36 1.01 13.69
N LEU A 279 -2.86 0.67 12.49
CA LEU A 279 -3.37 1.10 11.19
C LEU A 279 -4.47 0.18 10.64
N ALA A 280 -4.62 -1.03 11.20
CA ALA A 280 -5.53 -2.06 10.70
C ALA A 280 -6.99 -1.62 10.64
N GLY A 281 -7.44 -0.75 11.56
CA GLY A 281 -8.79 -0.18 11.53
C GLY A 281 -9.07 0.69 10.30
N GLY A 282 -8.06 1.41 9.78
CA GLY A 282 -8.20 2.21 8.56
C GLY A 282 -8.42 1.31 7.33
N VAL A 283 -7.66 0.22 7.24
CA VAL A 283 -7.83 -0.82 6.22
C VAL A 283 -9.21 -1.48 6.34
N ALA A 284 -9.59 -1.93 7.53
CA ALA A 284 -10.76 -2.77 7.73
C ALA A 284 -12.11 -2.05 7.58
N VAL A 285 -12.14 -0.72 7.71
CA VAL A 285 -13.38 0.03 7.49
C VAL A 285 -13.54 0.51 6.05
N GLY A 286 -12.49 0.43 5.22
CA GLY A 286 -12.43 1.04 3.88
C GLY A 286 -13.65 0.76 3.00
N THR A 287 -14.02 -0.51 2.79
CA THR A 287 -15.17 -0.88 1.94
C THR A 287 -16.49 -0.26 2.40
N CYS A 288 -16.72 -0.18 3.72
CA CYS A 288 -17.97 0.32 4.29
C CYS A 288 -17.86 1.72 4.89
N ALA A 289 -16.76 2.43 4.65
CA ALA A 289 -16.47 3.71 5.27
C ALA A 289 -17.58 4.73 4.96
N ASP A 290 -18.08 4.74 3.73
CA ASP A 290 -19.12 5.66 3.27
C ASP A 290 -20.55 5.10 3.35
N MET A 291 -20.73 3.85 3.80
CA MET A 291 -22.05 3.22 3.97
C MET A 291 -22.75 3.70 5.25
N GLU A 292 -24.07 3.52 5.39
CA GLU A 292 -24.86 4.07 6.50
C GLU A 292 -24.71 3.27 7.82
N ILE A 293 -23.47 2.99 8.22
CA ILE A 293 -23.18 2.34 9.51
C ILE A 293 -23.18 3.37 10.67
N PRO A 294 -23.69 3.02 11.85
CA PRO A 294 -23.51 3.83 13.05
C PRO A 294 -22.01 3.90 13.46
N PRO A 295 -21.51 5.01 14.02
CA PRO A 295 -20.08 5.14 14.36
C PRO A 295 -19.53 4.04 15.29
N TYR A 296 -20.35 3.49 16.18
CA TYR A 296 -19.92 2.39 17.04
C TYR A 296 -19.65 1.07 16.28
N TYR A 297 -20.26 0.87 15.10
CA TYR A 297 -19.92 -0.25 14.21
C TYR A 297 -18.51 -0.08 13.65
N ALA A 298 -18.14 1.14 13.24
CA ALA A 298 -16.78 1.44 12.80
C ALA A 298 -15.75 1.18 13.92
N MET A 299 -16.08 1.52 15.18
CA MET A 299 -15.23 1.20 16.34
C MET A 299 -15.10 -0.32 16.57
N ILE A 300 -16.17 -1.08 16.39
CA ILE A 300 -16.13 -2.56 16.50
C ILE A 300 -15.21 -3.13 15.41
N ILE A 301 -15.38 -2.70 14.16
CA ILE A 301 -14.54 -3.13 13.02
C ILE A 301 -13.07 -2.84 13.33
N GLY A 302 -12.75 -1.61 13.74
CA GLY A 302 -11.39 -1.21 14.10
C GLY A 302 -10.80 -2.01 15.26
N SER A 303 -11.59 -2.28 16.30
CA SER A 303 -11.15 -3.09 17.45
C SER A 303 -10.81 -4.53 17.02
N ILE A 304 -11.69 -5.15 16.22
CA ILE A 304 -11.48 -6.51 15.71
C ILE A 304 -10.23 -6.54 14.83
N ALA A 305 -10.09 -5.59 13.90
CA ALA A 305 -8.95 -5.52 12.99
C ALA A 305 -7.62 -5.32 13.74
N GLY A 306 -7.57 -4.40 14.70
CA GLY A 306 -6.40 -4.17 15.54
C GLY A 306 -5.99 -5.42 16.33
N ALA A 307 -6.95 -6.13 16.93
CA ALA A 307 -6.68 -7.40 17.59
C ALA A 307 -6.13 -8.44 16.60
N VAL A 308 -6.88 -8.73 15.53
CA VAL A 308 -6.52 -9.73 14.52
C VAL A 308 -5.13 -9.46 13.94
N SER A 309 -4.80 -8.20 13.68
CA SER A 309 -3.49 -7.81 13.19
C SER A 309 -2.36 -8.18 14.18
N VAL A 310 -2.50 -7.86 15.47
CA VAL A 310 -1.51 -8.25 16.50
C VAL A 310 -1.38 -9.77 16.61
N PHE A 311 -2.51 -10.51 16.62
CA PHE A 311 -2.47 -11.98 16.62
C PHE A 311 -1.78 -12.52 15.36
N GLY A 312 -2.00 -11.87 14.21
CA GLY A 312 -1.34 -12.18 12.95
C GLY A 312 0.18 -12.05 13.06
N PHE A 313 0.68 -10.91 13.54
CA PHE A 313 2.11 -10.70 13.76
C PHE A 313 2.71 -11.73 14.72
N LYS A 314 2.02 -12.00 15.84
CA LYS A 314 2.54 -12.91 16.88
C LYS A 314 2.57 -14.37 16.45
N PHE A 315 1.56 -14.83 15.70
CA PHE A 315 1.34 -16.26 15.46
C PHE A 315 1.33 -16.65 13.98
N LEU A 316 0.74 -15.84 13.11
CA LEU A 316 0.59 -16.17 11.69
C LEU A 316 1.86 -15.89 10.89
N THR A 317 2.55 -14.77 11.11
CA THR A 317 3.84 -14.49 10.43
C THR A 317 4.86 -15.62 10.62
N PRO A 318 5.15 -16.10 11.85
CA PRO A 318 6.05 -17.24 12.03
C PRO A 318 5.55 -18.53 11.35
N LEU A 319 4.23 -18.77 11.36
CA LEU A 319 3.63 -19.94 10.72
C LEU A 319 3.78 -19.87 9.18
N PHE A 320 3.54 -18.72 8.57
CA PHE A 320 3.68 -18.51 7.13
C PHE A 320 5.12 -18.75 6.68
N THR A 321 6.10 -18.18 7.40
CA THR A 321 7.52 -18.34 7.06
C THR A 321 7.99 -19.79 7.20
N THR A 322 7.63 -20.46 8.30
CA THR A 322 8.19 -21.78 8.64
C THR A 322 7.43 -22.97 8.04
N LYS A 323 6.10 -22.86 7.87
CA LYS A 323 5.24 -23.96 7.39
C LYS A 323 4.74 -23.75 5.97
N LEU A 324 4.32 -22.54 5.63
CA LEU A 324 3.79 -22.24 4.30
C LEU A 324 4.85 -21.78 3.28
N ARG A 325 6.09 -21.56 3.74
CA ARG A 325 7.20 -21.07 2.91
C ARG A 325 6.86 -19.75 2.23
N ILE A 326 6.23 -18.84 2.98
CA ILE A 326 5.95 -17.47 2.55
C ILE A 326 6.59 -16.55 3.59
N HIS A 327 7.67 -15.88 3.20
CA HIS A 327 8.39 -14.98 4.09
C HIS A 327 7.92 -13.55 3.85
N ASP A 328 7.03 -13.06 4.72
CA ASP A 328 6.44 -11.72 4.68
C ASP A 328 7.20 -10.78 5.62
N THR A 329 8.01 -9.88 5.07
CA THR A 329 8.97 -9.07 5.84
C THR A 329 8.30 -7.99 6.68
N CYS A 330 7.36 -7.23 6.11
CA CYS A 330 6.61 -6.22 6.87
C CYS A 330 5.37 -6.79 7.58
N GLY A 331 5.05 -8.07 7.38
CA GLY A 331 3.80 -8.65 7.87
C GLY A 331 2.58 -8.01 7.20
N VAL A 332 2.67 -7.76 5.89
CA VAL A 332 1.59 -7.11 5.12
C VAL A 332 0.32 -7.96 5.11
N HIS A 333 0.43 -9.27 5.32
CA HIS A 333 -0.73 -10.12 5.58
C HIS A 333 -1.54 -9.65 6.80
N ASN A 334 -0.85 -9.22 7.87
CA ASN A 334 -1.48 -8.89 9.14
C ASN A 334 -2.06 -7.48 9.15
N LEU A 335 -1.50 -6.55 8.37
CA LEU A 335 -2.00 -5.18 8.27
C LEU A 335 -2.97 -5.00 7.10
N HIS A 336 -2.65 -5.51 5.92
CA HIS A 336 -3.43 -5.26 4.71
C HIS A 336 -4.30 -6.45 4.31
N GLY A 337 -3.76 -7.68 4.38
CA GLY A 337 -4.46 -8.89 3.96
C GLY A 337 -5.69 -9.21 4.81
N LEU A 338 -5.48 -9.60 6.08
CA LEU A 338 -6.54 -9.96 7.00
C LEU A 338 -7.50 -8.79 7.25
N PRO A 339 -7.03 -7.56 7.55
CA PRO A 339 -7.94 -6.42 7.70
C PRO A 339 -8.67 -6.07 6.41
N GLY A 340 -8.06 -6.23 5.23
CA GLY A 340 -8.72 -6.02 3.93
C GLY A 340 -9.87 -7.00 3.70
N VAL A 341 -9.67 -8.28 4.06
CA VAL A 341 -10.75 -9.29 4.06
C VAL A 341 -11.84 -8.95 5.07
N ILE A 342 -11.49 -8.51 6.28
CA ILE A 342 -12.46 -8.04 7.27
C ILE A 342 -13.30 -6.89 6.71
N GLY A 343 -12.68 -5.94 5.99
CA GLY A 343 -13.39 -4.84 5.35
C GLY A 343 -14.34 -5.26 4.24
N GLY A 344 -13.90 -6.16 3.35
CA GLY A 344 -14.79 -6.74 2.34
C GLY A 344 -15.98 -7.47 2.97
N LEU A 345 -15.75 -8.26 4.02
CA LEU A 345 -16.82 -8.93 4.77
C LEU A 345 -17.76 -7.93 5.47
N ALA A 346 -17.23 -6.87 6.07
CA ALA A 346 -18.03 -5.81 6.67
C ALA A 346 -18.91 -5.11 5.62
N GLY A 347 -18.36 -4.82 4.43
CA GLY A 347 -19.12 -4.28 3.30
C GLY A 347 -20.23 -5.21 2.82
N ILE A 348 -19.96 -6.53 2.71
CA ILE A 348 -20.98 -7.53 2.36
C ILE A 348 -22.11 -7.54 3.40
N ILE A 349 -21.76 -7.54 4.70
CA ILE A 349 -22.74 -7.55 5.79
C ILE A 349 -23.59 -6.27 5.77
N THR A 350 -22.96 -5.09 5.64
CA THR A 350 -23.69 -3.82 5.60
C THR A 350 -24.67 -3.77 4.43
N VAL A 351 -24.23 -4.14 3.21
CA VAL A 351 -25.11 -4.20 2.04
C VAL A 351 -26.24 -5.22 2.24
N ALA A 352 -25.97 -6.38 2.84
CA ALA A 352 -26.99 -7.39 3.10
C ALA A 352 -28.05 -6.96 4.14
N LEU A 353 -27.71 -6.04 5.04
CA LEU A 353 -28.64 -5.50 6.04
C LEU A 353 -29.50 -4.36 5.49
N GLU A 354 -28.99 -3.61 4.53
CA GLU A 354 -29.69 -2.46 3.93
C GLU A 354 -30.55 -2.85 2.71
N GLU A 355 -30.10 -3.81 1.90
CA GLU A 355 -30.72 -4.11 0.61
C GLU A 355 -31.61 -5.36 0.67
N SER A 356 -32.83 -5.24 0.16
CA SER A 356 -33.74 -6.39 0.03
C SER A 356 -33.36 -7.35 -1.10
N ASP A 357 -32.60 -6.86 -2.10
CA ASP A 357 -32.14 -7.65 -3.24
C ASP A 357 -30.73 -8.20 -2.98
N SER A 358 -30.62 -9.53 -2.96
CA SER A 358 -29.36 -10.25 -2.78
C SER A 358 -28.30 -9.98 -3.87
N THR A 359 -28.68 -9.40 -5.01
CA THR A 359 -27.78 -9.15 -6.15
C THR A 359 -26.59 -8.27 -5.78
N LYS A 360 -26.80 -7.20 -5.00
CA LYS A 360 -25.72 -6.32 -4.56
C LYS A 360 -24.79 -7.01 -3.55
N THR A 361 -25.34 -7.82 -2.65
CA THR A 361 -24.58 -8.64 -1.71
C THR A 361 -23.69 -9.65 -2.44
N VAL A 362 -24.24 -10.32 -3.45
CA VAL A 362 -23.48 -11.25 -4.31
C VAL A 362 -22.38 -10.50 -5.06
N SER A 363 -22.66 -9.28 -5.53
CA SER A 363 -21.68 -8.44 -6.23
C SER A 363 -20.51 -8.04 -5.32
N GLN A 364 -20.77 -7.65 -4.06
CA GLN A 364 -19.72 -7.40 -3.07
C GLN A 364 -18.89 -8.66 -2.78
N ALA A 365 -19.53 -9.81 -2.62
CA ALA A 365 -18.83 -11.08 -2.40
C ALA A 365 -17.96 -11.48 -3.62
N ALA A 366 -18.49 -11.28 -4.83
CA ALA A 366 -17.75 -11.50 -6.08
C ALA A 366 -16.57 -10.54 -6.20
N ALA A 367 -16.70 -9.28 -5.77
CA ALA A 367 -15.61 -8.31 -5.78
C ALA A 367 -14.46 -8.70 -4.84
N LEU A 368 -14.77 -9.12 -3.61
CA LEU A 368 -13.76 -9.63 -2.68
C LEU A 368 -13.06 -10.87 -3.24
N GLY A 369 -13.86 -11.84 -3.70
CA GLY A 369 -13.34 -13.10 -4.23
C GLY A 369 -12.48 -12.91 -5.49
N SER A 370 -12.93 -12.07 -6.42
CA SER A 370 -12.18 -11.77 -7.65
C SER A 370 -10.90 -10.98 -7.35
N SER A 371 -10.92 -10.01 -6.43
CA SER A 371 -9.72 -9.26 -6.03
C SER A 371 -8.63 -10.17 -5.46
N ILE A 372 -8.99 -11.12 -4.59
CA ILE A 372 -8.02 -12.08 -4.06
C ILE A 372 -7.55 -13.05 -5.16
N ALA A 373 -8.46 -13.52 -6.02
CA ALA A 373 -8.11 -14.48 -7.07
C ALA A 373 -7.17 -13.87 -8.12
N THR A 374 -7.45 -12.66 -8.59
CA THR A 374 -6.61 -11.95 -9.57
C THR A 374 -5.26 -11.59 -8.96
N ALA A 375 -5.23 -11.17 -7.69
CA ALA A 375 -3.99 -10.92 -6.95
C ALA A 375 -3.10 -12.16 -6.86
N LEU A 376 -3.66 -13.32 -6.47
CA LEU A 376 -2.90 -14.56 -6.37
C LEU A 376 -2.36 -15.00 -7.74
N VAL A 377 -3.19 -14.99 -8.79
CA VAL A 377 -2.76 -15.39 -10.14
C VAL A 377 -1.69 -14.43 -10.68
N GLY A 378 -1.93 -13.12 -10.59
CA GLY A 378 -0.98 -12.09 -11.03
C GLY A 378 0.34 -12.15 -10.25
N GLY A 379 0.27 -12.34 -8.94
CA GLY A 379 1.43 -12.44 -8.06
C GLY A 379 2.25 -13.71 -8.29
N LEU A 380 1.61 -14.84 -8.56
CA LEU A 380 2.30 -16.09 -8.93
C LEU A 380 3.05 -15.94 -10.27
N ILE A 381 2.40 -15.36 -11.28
CA ILE A 381 3.03 -15.10 -12.59
C ILE A 381 4.19 -14.12 -12.44
N THR A 382 3.96 -13.01 -11.72
CA THR A 382 4.99 -12.00 -11.46
C THR A 382 6.15 -12.58 -10.69
N GLY A 383 5.89 -13.33 -9.61
CA GLY A 383 6.91 -14.04 -8.84
C GLY A 383 7.75 -14.98 -9.71
N ALA A 384 7.13 -15.71 -10.66
CA ALA A 384 7.86 -16.58 -11.58
C ALA A 384 8.79 -15.78 -12.50
N ILE A 385 8.35 -14.64 -13.02
CA ILE A 385 9.18 -13.71 -13.80
C ILE A 385 10.34 -13.18 -12.95
N LEU A 386 10.05 -12.72 -11.73
CA LEU A 386 11.05 -12.15 -10.81
C LEU A 386 12.05 -13.20 -10.30
N LYS A 387 11.72 -14.50 -10.34
CA LYS A 387 12.61 -15.58 -9.91
C LYS A 387 13.76 -15.84 -10.89
N ILE A 388 13.65 -15.38 -12.14
CA ILE A 388 14.69 -15.57 -13.16
C ILE A 388 16.02 -14.97 -12.63
N PRO A 389 17.15 -15.71 -12.67
CA PRO A 389 18.44 -15.28 -12.09
C PRO A 389 19.17 -14.24 -12.96
N PHE A 390 18.44 -13.23 -13.43
CA PHE A 390 18.96 -12.19 -14.31
C PHE A 390 18.80 -10.79 -13.70
N TRP A 391 17.94 -10.60 -12.70
CA TRP A 391 17.51 -9.29 -12.22
C TRP A 391 18.41 -8.66 -11.15
N ALA A 392 19.59 -9.21 -10.92
CA ALA A 392 20.55 -8.71 -9.92
C ALA A 392 19.97 -8.65 -8.49
N GLN A 393 19.13 -9.62 -8.16
CA GLN A 393 18.71 -9.94 -6.79
C GLN A 393 19.91 -10.24 -5.89
N PRO A 394 19.86 -9.92 -4.59
CA PRO A 394 20.96 -10.23 -3.68
C PRO A 394 21.03 -11.75 -3.42
N PRO A 395 22.22 -12.30 -3.14
CA PRO A 395 22.35 -13.61 -2.48
C PRO A 395 21.74 -13.55 -1.07
N ASP A 396 21.47 -14.71 -0.46
CA ASP A 396 20.78 -14.80 0.84
C ASP A 396 21.56 -14.09 1.96
N GLU A 397 22.90 -14.12 1.92
CA GLU A 397 23.81 -13.49 2.89
C GLU A 397 23.81 -11.94 2.86
N ASP A 398 23.40 -11.37 1.74
CA ASP A 398 23.38 -9.93 1.51
C ASP A 398 21.95 -9.35 1.58
N CYS A 399 20.97 -10.15 1.99
CA CYS A 399 19.60 -9.65 2.17
C CYS A 399 19.54 -8.62 3.30
N TYR A 400 18.62 -7.67 3.16
CA TYR A 400 18.36 -6.59 4.12
C TYR A 400 19.60 -5.70 4.38
N ASP A 401 20.46 -5.50 3.36
CA ASP A 401 21.66 -4.66 3.44
C ASP A 401 21.71 -3.61 2.32
N ASP A 402 21.76 -2.33 2.69
CA ASP A 402 21.83 -1.21 1.77
C ASP A 402 23.14 -1.17 0.97
N SER A 403 24.24 -1.71 1.50
CA SER A 403 25.55 -1.67 0.84
C SER A 403 25.59 -2.45 -0.49
N VAL A 404 24.60 -3.29 -0.75
CA VAL A 404 24.43 -4.00 -2.03
C VAL A 404 24.10 -3.03 -3.17
N TYR A 405 23.32 -1.99 -2.90
CA TYR A 405 22.77 -1.09 -3.92
C TYR A 405 23.15 0.38 -3.73
N TRP A 406 23.66 0.76 -2.56
CA TRP A 406 23.95 2.14 -2.19
C TRP A 406 25.41 2.32 -1.79
N GLU A 407 25.93 3.52 -2.06
CA GLU A 407 27.13 4.01 -1.39
C GLU A 407 26.75 4.41 0.04
N VAL A 408 27.05 3.53 0.99
CA VAL A 408 26.75 3.75 2.41
C VAL A 408 27.91 4.54 3.04
N PRO A 409 27.65 5.61 3.83
CA PRO A 409 28.70 6.35 4.50
C PRO A 409 29.58 5.41 5.35
N GLU A 410 30.90 5.51 5.16
CA GLU A 410 31.84 4.79 6.03
C GLU A 410 31.60 5.19 7.49
N ARG A 411 31.49 4.20 8.39
CA ARG A 411 31.55 4.46 9.83
C ARG A 411 32.89 5.13 10.10
N LYS A 412 32.90 6.45 10.32
CA LYS A 412 34.09 7.14 10.81
C LYS A 412 34.47 6.50 12.15
N GLU A 413 35.74 6.14 12.32
CA GLU A 413 36.34 5.45 13.47
C GLU A 413 36.06 6.04 14.87
N TYR A 414 35.39 7.21 14.96
CA TYR A 414 35.05 7.88 16.20
C TYR A 414 34.08 7.09 17.11
N ASP A 415 33.31 6.13 16.59
CA ASP A 415 32.41 5.30 17.40
C ASP A 415 33.13 4.20 18.20
N ASN A 416 34.28 3.72 17.72
CA ASN A 416 35.05 2.68 18.41
C ASN A 416 35.85 3.25 19.58
N HIS A 417 36.28 4.52 19.48
CA HIS A 417 37.08 5.14 20.53
C HIS A 417 36.28 5.33 21.82
N PHE A 418 34.96 5.50 21.74
CA PHE A 418 34.08 5.57 22.91
C PHE A 418 33.97 4.23 23.66
N HIS A 419 33.94 3.12 22.92
CA HIS A 419 33.93 1.77 23.50
C HIS A 419 35.31 1.33 24.02
N GLU A 420 36.40 1.71 23.35
CA GLU A 420 37.75 1.51 23.86
C GLU A 420 38.02 2.30 25.14
N LEU A 421 37.61 3.58 25.21
CA LEU A 421 37.75 4.40 26.43
C LEU A 421 37.01 3.81 27.63
N LEU A 422 35.83 3.23 27.43
CA LEU A 422 35.07 2.54 28.48
C LEU A 422 35.74 1.22 28.90
N SER A 423 36.39 0.51 27.98
CA SER A 423 37.13 -0.72 28.31
C SER A 423 38.43 -0.47 29.09
N THR A 424 39.02 0.73 28.95
CA THR A 424 40.19 1.16 29.73
C THR A 424 39.86 1.77 31.10
N LEU A 425 38.57 1.94 31.42
CA LEU A 425 38.08 2.49 32.69
C LEU A 425 37.70 1.40 33.73
N HIS A 426 38.05 0.13 33.48
CA HIS A 426 37.83 -0.99 34.40
C HIS A 426 39.12 -1.63 34.91
#